data_AF-A0A9D9NN77-F1
#
_entry.id   AF-A0A9D9NN77-F1
#
_cell.length_a   1.000
_cell.length_b   1.000
_cell.length_c   1.000
_cell.angle_alpha   90.00
_cell.angle_beta   90.00
_cell.angle_gamma   90.00
#
_symmetry.space_group_name_H-M   'P 1'
#
loop_
_entity.id
_entity.type
_entity.pdbx_description
1 polymer ?
#
loop_
_entity_poly.entity_id
_entity_poly.type
_entity_poly.pdbx_seq_one_letter_code
_entity_poly.pdbx_strand_id
1 'polypeptide(L)'
;AYVPRYYRRDDDAYYAPNSDQIYDLNAADPARLWISSFDGSLSYVDLSDDSRQFISRKNRIPFPAQQLNRMRHSCFGPDGKLYASGSLGLFVCDNPSDEPEQMKFEHFPSTADFDIQHILFTADGMLWASSSGNGFIGFDGTGSDSRAEFYTTREGILSNFVLSAVQDRKGNIWIASNGGINKFNPQTNSIIGYPYSRIGLDVQLNEGRPILADNGEIFFNTTGGLLHFNPDEISNSTYVPRLLISFMSVNGRQKDEDTFDRVRMKRNQTLDLRFLALDLAAPSRVLYYYKVDGLDEDWHNLGNDPFIHLSDLKPGRYTLRLRSTNADGIAVDNERTIRLDVGGGILLLSLLLPPLLLGAAAAAVFLHLRRRASRAAAAPQPFRDSLTAFLEEHIDDGDLSIADVAAAMNMSRSSLFQKCRDKLKMTPLEYLKELRFRKAAEMLQEGSHSISQIAWATGFNDSHYFSRAFKQRFGKTPSEYRNSARRGGGDRSRN
;
A
#
# COMPACT_ATOMS: atom_id res chain seq x y z
N ALA A 1 -49.38 -23.30 -52.25
CA ALA A 1 -48.73 -24.27 -51.35
C ALA A 1 -47.23 -24.10 -51.48
N TYR A 2 -46.50 -23.99 -50.38
CA TYR A 2 -45.03 -24.00 -50.43
C TYR A 2 -44.57 -25.42 -50.74
N VAL A 3 -43.81 -25.59 -51.83
CA VAL A 3 -43.19 -26.88 -52.17
C VAL A 3 -41.75 -26.84 -51.67
N PRO A 4 -41.38 -27.67 -50.69
CA PRO A 4 -40.01 -27.69 -50.19
C PRO A 4 -39.05 -28.17 -51.30
N ARG A 5 -37.93 -27.48 -51.46
CA ARG A 5 -36.78 -27.96 -52.25
C ARG A 5 -35.78 -28.61 -51.30
N TYR A 6 -35.22 -29.75 -51.71
CA TYR A 6 -34.26 -30.51 -50.92
C TYR A 6 -32.89 -30.45 -51.56
N TYR A 7 -31.89 -30.15 -50.76
CA TYR A 7 -30.49 -30.13 -51.14
C TYR A 7 -29.74 -31.07 -50.21
N ARG A 8 -28.77 -31.81 -50.74
CA ARG A 8 -27.89 -32.70 -49.97
C ARG A 8 -26.46 -32.49 -50.41
N ARG A 9 -25.54 -32.75 -49.49
CA ARG A 9 -24.12 -32.81 -49.78
C ARG A 9 -23.87 -33.78 -50.93
N ASP A 10 -23.06 -33.32 -51.88
CA ASP A 10 -22.53 -34.11 -52.98
C ASP A 10 -21.13 -33.58 -53.28
N ASP A 11 -20.12 -34.43 -53.00
CA ASP A 11 -18.72 -34.08 -53.13
C ASP A 11 -18.26 -34.06 -54.60
N ASP A 12 -18.98 -34.75 -55.48
CA ASP A 12 -18.69 -34.80 -56.92
C ASP A 12 -19.38 -33.65 -57.68
N ALA A 13 -20.49 -33.12 -57.15
CA ALA A 13 -21.20 -32.00 -57.76
C ALA A 13 -20.61 -30.64 -57.37
N TYR A 14 -20.17 -29.88 -58.37
CA TYR A 14 -19.44 -28.61 -58.20
C TYR A 14 -20.23 -27.52 -57.43
N TYR A 15 -21.56 -27.45 -57.61
CA TYR A 15 -22.45 -26.46 -56.97
C TYR A 15 -23.41 -27.06 -55.93
N ALA A 16 -23.14 -28.26 -55.43
CA ALA A 16 -23.90 -28.84 -54.33
C ALA A 16 -23.39 -28.35 -52.96
N PRO A 17 -24.24 -28.39 -51.92
CA PRO A 17 -23.82 -28.12 -50.53
C PRO A 17 -22.55 -28.90 -50.15
N ASN A 18 -21.71 -28.32 -49.30
CA ASN A 18 -20.54 -29.02 -48.76
C ASN A 18 -20.85 -29.82 -47.49
N SER A 19 -22.06 -29.69 -46.95
CA SER A 19 -22.43 -30.23 -45.66
C SER A 19 -23.94 -30.43 -45.55
N ASP A 20 -24.32 -31.49 -44.86
CA ASP A 20 -25.68 -31.73 -44.37
C ASP A 20 -25.85 -31.30 -42.89
N GLN A 21 -24.76 -30.86 -42.25
CA GLN A 21 -24.69 -30.46 -40.84
C GLN A 21 -24.67 -28.93 -40.72
N ILE A 22 -25.83 -28.33 -40.96
CA ILE A 22 -26.01 -26.87 -40.93
C ILE A 22 -26.24 -26.39 -39.51
N TYR A 23 -25.43 -25.44 -39.05
CA TYR A 23 -25.53 -24.85 -37.71
C TYR A 23 -26.27 -23.51 -37.72
N ASP A 24 -26.03 -22.69 -38.74
CA ASP A 24 -26.59 -21.34 -38.82
C ASP A 24 -26.85 -20.90 -40.26
N LEU A 25 -27.86 -20.04 -40.41
CA LEU A 25 -28.32 -19.49 -41.67
C LEU A 25 -28.47 -17.98 -41.53
N ASN A 26 -27.83 -17.21 -42.43
CA ASN A 26 -27.86 -15.76 -42.37
C ASN A 26 -28.27 -15.15 -43.72
N ALA A 27 -29.37 -14.39 -43.73
CA ALA A 27 -30.00 -13.84 -44.93
C ALA A 27 -29.95 -12.30 -44.95
N ALA A 28 -28.79 -11.70 -44.71
CA ALA A 28 -28.66 -10.23 -44.73
C ALA A 28 -28.78 -9.63 -46.15
N ASP A 29 -28.49 -10.41 -47.19
CA ASP A 29 -28.64 -10.03 -48.60
C ASP A 29 -29.75 -10.88 -49.25
N PRO A 30 -30.77 -10.29 -49.90
CA PRO A 30 -31.80 -11.06 -50.61
C PRO A 30 -31.25 -11.97 -51.72
N ALA A 31 -30.06 -11.67 -52.25
CA ALA A 31 -29.41 -12.49 -53.28
C ALA A 31 -28.55 -13.63 -52.70
N ARG A 32 -28.19 -13.61 -51.42
CA ARG A 32 -27.28 -14.58 -50.82
C ARG A 32 -27.77 -15.03 -49.45
N LEU A 33 -28.03 -16.32 -49.31
CA LEU A 33 -28.25 -16.94 -48.00
C LEU A 33 -26.96 -17.62 -47.56
N TRP A 34 -26.27 -17.03 -46.59
CA TRP A 34 -25.07 -17.58 -45.98
C TRP A 34 -25.40 -18.77 -45.07
N ILE A 35 -24.51 -19.75 -45.09
CA ILE A 35 -24.66 -21.05 -44.48
C ILE A 35 -23.37 -21.36 -43.71
N SER A 36 -23.49 -21.49 -42.39
CA SER A 36 -22.43 -21.96 -41.52
C SER A 36 -22.62 -23.45 -41.25
N SER A 37 -21.61 -24.24 -41.57
CA SER A 37 -21.67 -25.70 -41.48
C SER A 37 -20.54 -26.30 -40.64
N PHE A 38 -20.84 -27.41 -39.98
CA PHE A 38 -19.90 -28.12 -39.11
C PHE A 38 -18.72 -28.74 -39.86
N ASP A 39 -18.98 -29.35 -41.01
CA ASP A 39 -17.99 -30.07 -41.82
C ASP A 39 -17.87 -29.52 -43.26
N GLY A 40 -18.56 -28.41 -43.55
CA GLY A 40 -18.57 -27.75 -44.87
C GLY A 40 -17.94 -26.36 -44.91
N SER A 41 -17.48 -25.86 -43.76
CA SER A 41 -17.02 -24.47 -43.56
C SER A 41 -18.13 -23.44 -43.88
N LEU A 42 -17.75 -22.19 -44.17
CA LEU A 42 -18.68 -21.13 -44.57
C LEU A 42 -19.00 -21.25 -46.07
N SER A 43 -20.27 -21.13 -46.42
CA SER A 43 -20.76 -21.13 -47.80
C SER A 43 -21.97 -20.21 -47.93
N TYR A 44 -22.48 -19.99 -49.14
CA TYR A 44 -23.79 -19.39 -49.34
C TYR A 44 -24.50 -20.04 -50.53
N VAL A 45 -25.83 -19.97 -50.56
CA VAL A 45 -26.62 -20.27 -51.75
C VAL A 45 -26.98 -18.98 -52.47
N ASP A 46 -26.71 -18.95 -53.77
CA ASP A 46 -27.11 -17.86 -54.65
C ASP A 46 -28.63 -17.94 -54.90
N LEU A 47 -29.33 -16.87 -54.54
CA LEU A 47 -30.77 -16.72 -54.66
C LEU A 47 -31.16 -15.76 -55.78
N SER A 48 -30.20 -15.20 -56.51
CA SER A 48 -30.44 -14.25 -57.61
C SER A 48 -31.21 -14.87 -58.77
N ASP A 49 -31.04 -16.17 -58.99
CA ASP A 49 -31.77 -16.95 -59.98
C ASP A 49 -32.27 -18.29 -59.41
N ASP A 50 -33.11 -18.98 -60.19
CA ASP A 50 -33.74 -20.24 -59.79
C ASP A 50 -32.81 -21.47 -59.77
N SER A 51 -31.54 -21.32 -60.19
CA SER A 51 -30.55 -22.41 -60.23
C SER A 51 -30.06 -22.81 -58.84
N ARG A 52 -30.09 -21.89 -57.86
CA ARG A 52 -29.76 -22.13 -56.44
C ARG A 52 -28.41 -22.80 -56.25
N GLN A 53 -27.37 -22.22 -56.86
CA GLN A 53 -26.00 -22.72 -56.76
C GLN A 53 -25.41 -22.48 -55.37
N PHE A 54 -24.75 -23.49 -54.82
CA PHE A 54 -24.03 -23.37 -53.55
C PHE A 54 -22.60 -22.95 -53.82
N ILE A 55 -22.24 -21.77 -53.34
CA ILE A 55 -20.92 -21.16 -53.49
C ILE A 55 -20.15 -21.35 -52.18
N SER A 56 -18.96 -21.94 -52.29
CA SER A 56 -18.19 -22.41 -51.14
C SER A 56 -16.71 -22.54 -51.46
N ARG A 57 -15.91 -23.00 -50.48
CA ARG A 57 -14.49 -23.34 -50.69
C ARG A 57 -14.23 -24.44 -51.73
N LYS A 58 -15.23 -25.25 -52.07
CA LYS A 58 -15.12 -26.30 -53.10
C LYS A 58 -15.00 -25.70 -54.50
N ASN A 59 -15.53 -24.48 -54.69
CA ASN A 59 -15.62 -23.86 -56.00
C ASN A 59 -14.99 -22.46 -56.05
N ARG A 60 -15.57 -21.46 -55.37
CA ARG A 60 -15.26 -20.05 -55.62
C ARG A 60 -14.87 -19.24 -54.38
N ILE A 61 -15.21 -19.67 -53.15
CA ILE A 61 -14.87 -18.89 -51.93
C ILE A 61 -13.45 -19.22 -51.45
N PRO A 62 -12.54 -18.24 -51.33
CA PRO A 62 -11.16 -18.43 -50.86
C PRO A 62 -11.06 -18.49 -49.33
N PHE A 63 -11.94 -19.24 -48.66
CA PHE A 63 -11.90 -19.38 -47.20
C PHE A 63 -10.67 -20.20 -46.76
N PRO A 64 -9.91 -19.79 -45.72
CA PRO A 64 -8.66 -20.43 -45.34
C PRO A 64 -8.77 -21.95 -45.15
N ALA A 65 -7.84 -22.70 -45.76
CA ALA A 65 -7.87 -24.16 -45.86
C ALA A 65 -7.29 -24.90 -44.64
N GLN A 66 -7.22 -24.26 -43.48
CA GLN A 66 -6.99 -25.00 -42.23
C GLN A 66 -8.14 -26.03 -42.07
N GLN A 67 -7.89 -27.16 -41.40
CA GLN A 67 -8.83 -28.31 -41.31
C GLN A 67 -10.29 -27.87 -41.16
N LEU A 68 -11.25 -28.66 -41.68
CA LEU A 68 -12.70 -28.39 -41.63
C LEU A 68 -13.10 -27.60 -40.39
N ASN A 69 -13.22 -26.27 -40.54
CA ASN A 69 -13.61 -25.40 -39.44
C ASN A 69 -15.08 -25.69 -39.15
N ARG A 70 -15.36 -26.08 -37.91
CA ARG A 70 -16.72 -26.30 -37.43
C ARG A 70 -17.36 -24.95 -37.21
N MET A 71 -17.97 -24.41 -38.26
CA MET A 71 -18.63 -23.11 -38.18
C MET A 71 -19.85 -23.22 -37.26
N ARG A 72 -19.97 -22.28 -36.33
CA ARG A 72 -21.03 -22.23 -35.32
C ARG A 72 -22.05 -21.16 -35.64
N HIS A 73 -21.58 -19.97 -36.02
CA HIS A 73 -22.44 -18.80 -36.21
C HIS A 73 -21.85 -17.84 -37.25
N SER A 74 -22.75 -17.10 -37.91
CA SER A 74 -22.37 -16.04 -38.84
C SER A 74 -23.33 -14.85 -38.74
N CYS A 75 -22.77 -13.64 -38.77
CA CYS A 75 -23.56 -12.42 -38.73
C CYS A 75 -22.90 -11.28 -39.51
N PHE A 76 -23.71 -10.34 -39.98
CA PHE A 76 -23.21 -9.10 -40.54
C PHE A 76 -23.06 -8.08 -39.42
N GLY A 77 -21.89 -7.45 -39.36
CA GLY A 77 -21.64 -6.33 -38.47
C GLY A 77 -22.34 -5.06 -38.95
N PRO A 78 -22.43 -4.03 -38.09
CA PRO A 78 -22.96 -2.72 -38.48
C PRO A 78 -22.10 -2.01 -39.54
N ASP A 79 -20.86 -2.45 -39.73
CA ASP A 79 -19.94 -2.00 -40.78
C ASP A 79 -20.16 -2.71 -42.14
N GLY A 80 -21.15 -3.61 -42.23
CA GLY A 80 -21.49 -4.33 -43.44
C GLY A 80 -20.57 -5.52 -43.76
N LYS A 81 -19.59 -5.80 -42.89
CA LYS A 81 -18.69 -6.94 -43.02
C LYS A 81 -19.35 -8.21 -42.51
N LEU A 82 -18.91 -9.37 -43.00
CA LEU A 82 -19.40 -10.66 -42.55
C LEU A 82 -18.46 -11.25 -41.50
N TYR A 83 -18.99 -11.54 -40.32
CA TYR A 83 -18.29 -12.19 -39.23
C TYR A 83 -18.75 -13.63 -39.11
N ALA A 84 -17.81 -14.54 -38.92
CA ALA A 84 -18.12 -15.95 -38.79
C ALA A 84 -17.24 -16.60 -37.72
N SER A 85 -17.84 -17.43 -36.87
CA SER A 85 -17.17 -18.08 -35.76
C SER A 85 -17.19 -19.59 -35.89
N GLY A 86 -16.19 -20.26 -35.31
CA GLY A 86 -16.13 -21.71 -35.27
C GLY A 86 -15.10 -22.25 -34.30
N SER A 87 -14.73 -23.52 -34.49
CA SER A 87 -13.72 -24.21 -33.68
C SER A 87 -12.29 -23.65 -33.82
N LEU A 88 -12.05 -22.81 -34.82
CA LEU A 88 -10.75 -22.19 -35.11
C LEU A 88 -10.78 -20.67 -34.92
N GLY A 89 -11.64 -20.16 -34.04
CA GLY A 89 -11.70 -18.74 -33.72
C GLY A 89 -12.72 -17.95 -34.53
N LEU A 90 -12.52 -16.63 -34.53
CA LEU A 90 -13.34 -15.64 -35.22
C LEU A 90 -12.68 -15.21 -36.53
N PHE A 91 -13.50 -15.06 -37.57
CA PHE A 91 -13.11 -14.59 -38.89
C PHE A 91 -13.96 -13.39 -39.30
N VAL A 92 -13.38 -12.48 -40.09
CA VAL A 92 -14.08 -11.39 -40.76
C VAL A 92 -13.82 -11.44 -42.26
N CYS A 93 -14.86 -11.18 -43.04
CA CYS A 93 -14.79 -10.92 -44.48
C CYS A 93 -15.17 -9.47 -44.73
N ASP A 94 -14.19 -8.69 -45.19
CA ASP A 94 -14.36 -7.25 -45.42
C ASP A 94 -15.31 -6.94 -46.58
N ASN A 95 -15.37 -7.82 -47.58
CA ASN A 95 -16.05 -7.61 -48.84
C ASN A 95 -16.99 -8.77 -49.20
N PRO A 96 -18.02 -9.04 -48.36
CA PRO A 96 -18.90 -10.21 -48.53
C PRO A 96 -19.85 -10.11 -49.73
N SER A 97 -19.95 -8.93 -50.35
CA SER A 97 -20.79 -8.68 -51.55
C SER A 97 -20.02 -8.81 -52.87
N ASP A 98 -18.69 -8.83 -52.83
CA ASP A 98 -17.87 -8.94 -54.04
C ASP A 98 -18.04 -10.30 -54.73
N GLU A 99 -17.40 -10.45 -55.89
CA GLU A 99 -17.21 -11.76 -56.51
C GLU A 99 -16.52 -12.69 -55.50
N PRO A 100 -16.97 -13.95 -55.37
CA PRO A 100 -16.43 -14.92 -54.41
C PRO A 100 -14.92 -14.97 -54.33
N GLU A 101 -14.25 -14.99 -55.49
CA GLU A 101 -12.79 -15.14 -55.61
C GLU A 101 -12.02 -13.94 -55.05
N GLN A 102 -12.69 -12.80 -54.88
CA GLN A 102 -12.10 -11.56 -54.37
C GLN A 102 -12.32 -11.36 -52.88
N MET A 103 -13.17 -12.20 -52.25
CA MET A 103 -13.43 -12.13 -50.82
C MET A 103 -12.15 -12.35 -50.01
N LYS A 104 -11.93 -11.51 -49.00
CA LYS A 104 -10.77 -11.62 -48.12
C LYS A 104 -11.22 -11.99 -46.72
N PHE A 105 -10.77 -13.15 -46.26
CA PHE A 105 -11.06 -13.63 -44.91
C PHE A 105 -9.83 -13.46 -44.03
N GLU A 106 -10.00 -12.73 -42.95
CA GLU A 106 -8.97 -12.52 -41.94
C GLU A 106 -9.40 -13.15 -40.61
N HIS A 107 -8.45 -13.78 -39.93
CA HIS A 107 -8.66 -14.40 -38.63
C HIS A 107 -8.22 -13.45 -37.52
N PHE A 108 -8.99 -13.37 -36.43
CA PHE A 108 -8.65 -12.59 -35.24
C PHE A 108 -7.60 -13.35 -34.42
N PRO A 109 -6.31 -12.95 -34.42
CA PRO A 109 -5.25 -13.72 -33.77
C PRO A 109 -5.48 -13.93 -32.27
N SER A 110 -6.19 -13.01 -31.63
CA SER A 110 -6.58 -13.08 -30.21
C SER A 110 -7.55 -14.22 -29.88
N THR A 111 -8.19 -14.83 -30.89
CA THR A 111 -9.08 -15.99 -30.74
C THR A 111 -8.61 -17.23 -31.46
N ALA A 112 -7.33 -17.28 -31.84
CA ALA A 112 -6.75 -18.43 -32.52
C ALA A 112 -6.98 -19.70 -31.69
N ASP A 113 -7.46 -20.75 -32.36
CA ASP A 113 -7.74 -22.06 -31.77
C ASP A 113 -8.81 -22.07 -30.66
N PHE A 114 -9.59 -21.00 -30.51
CA PHE A 114 -10.73 -20.97 -29.59
C PHE A 114 -11.99 -21.47 -30.29
N ASP A 115 -12.79 -22.29 -29.61
CA ASP A 115 -14.14 -22.66 -30.10
C ASP A 115 -15.13 -21.55 -29.75
N ILE A 116 -15.42 -20.69 -30.73
CA ILE A 116 -16.28 -19.52 -30.59
C ILE A 116 -17.71 -19.89 -31.00
N GLN A 117 -18.60 -19.96 -30.02
CA GLN A 117 -19.98 -20.45 -30.14
C GLN A 117 -20.93 -19.43 -30.78
N HIS A 118 -20.77 -18.15 -30.44
CA HIS A 118 -21.70 -17.09 -30.85
C HIS A 118 -21.00 -15.75 -30.93
N ILE A 119 -21.49 -14.88 -31.82
CA ILE A 119 -21.02 -13.52 -32.04
C ILE A 119 -22.18 -12.57 -31.71
N LEU A 120 -21.90 -11.50 -30.99
CA LEU A 120 -22.87 -10.45 -30.69
C LEU A 120 -22.29 -9.10 -31.07
N PHE A 121 -23.01 -8.37 -31.92
CA PHE A 121 -22.85 -6.92 -32.04
C PHE A 121 -23.85 -6.23 -31.13
N THR A 122 -23.36 -5.37 -30.25
CA THR A 122 -24.21 -4.50 -29.44
C THR A 122 -24.68 -3.30 -30.26
N ALA A 123 -25.70 -2.59 -29.78
CA ALA A 123 -26.31 -1.46 -30.47
C ALA A 123 -25.35 -0.27 -30.72
N ASP A 124 -24.30 -0.15 -29.93
CA ASP A 124 -23.20 0.81 -30.10
C ASP A 124 -22.10 0.32 -31.07
N GLY A 125 -22.27 -0.87 -31.64
CA GLY A 125 -21.38 -1.48 -32.63
C GLY A 125 -20.19 -2.22 -32.05
N MET A 126 -20.11 -2.42 -30.73
CA MET A 126 -19.04 -3.24 -30.14
C MET A 126 -19.24 -4.72 -30.48
N LEU A 127 -18.11 -5.38 -30.74
CA LEU A 127 -18.05 -6.80 -31.06
C LEU A 127 -17.78 -7.61 -29.79
N TRP A 128 -18.57 -8.66 -29.60
CA TRP A 128 -18.47 -9.60 -28.51
C TRP A 128 -18.53 -11.04 -29.03
N ALA A 129 -17.86 -11.96 -28.33
CA ALA A 129 -17.85 -13.37 -28.66
C ALA A 129 -18.03 -14.26 -27.42
N SER A 130 -18.79 -15.35 -27.60
CA SER A 130 -18.98 -16.41 -26.62
C SER A 130 -18.02 -17.57 -26.92
N SER A 131 -17.15 -17.94 -25.99
CA SER A 131 -16.19 -19.03 -26.17
C SER A 131 -16.49 -20.24 -25.29
N SER A 132 -16.25 -21.43 -25.83
CA SER A 132 -16.17 -22.67 -25.06
C SER A 132 -14.77 -22.82 -24.45
N GLY A 133 -14.65 -22.40 -23.19
CA GLY A 133 -13.44 -22.59 -22.37
C GLY A 133 -12.65 -21.32 -22.07
N ASN A 134 -12.85 -20.24 -22.83
CA ASN A 134 -12.11 -18.98 -22.67
C ASN A 134 -12.98 -17.82 -22.15
N GLY A 135 -14.23 -18.10 -21.75
CA GLY A 135 -15.14 -17.09 -21.21
C GLY A 135 -15.84 -16.25 -22.28
N PHE A 136 -16.24 -15.05 -21.89
CA PHE A 136 -16.86 -14.06 -22.77
C PHE A 136 -15.80 -13.06 -23.20
N ILE A 137 -15.80 -12.68 -24.47
CA ILE A 137 -14.70 -11.92 -25.07
C ILE A 137 -15.26 -10.62 -25.65
N GLY A 138 -14.70 -9.49 -25.24
CA GLY A 138 -14.97 -8.18 -25.84
C GLY A 138 -13.81 -7.73 -26.72
N PHE A 139 -14.10 -6.99 -27.77
CA PHE A 139 -13.08 -6.44 -28.67
C PHE A 139 -13.16 -4.91 -28.68
N ASP A 140 -12.00 -4.24 -28.69
CA ASP A 140 -11.93 -2.77 -28.78
C ASP A 140 -12.08 -2.22 -30.21
N GLY A 141 -12.34 -3.10 -31.18
CA GLY A 141 -12.62 -2.78 -32.57
C GLY A 141 -13.24 -3.97 -33.31
N THR A 142 -13.52 -3.78 -34.60
CA THR A 142 -14.12 -4.81 -35.48
C THR A 142 -13.12 -5.36 -36.51
N GLY A 143 -11.88 -4.86 -36.53
CA GLY A 143 -10.78 -5.33 -37.37
C GLY A 143 -10.07 -6.54 -36.77
N SER A 144 -9.41 -7.34 -37.61
CA SER A 144 -8.71 -8.57 -37.18
C SER A 144 -7.57 -8.32 -36.18
N ASP A 145 -7.01 -7.10 -36.15
CA ASP A 145 -5.96 -6.65 -35.25
C ASP A 145 -6.47 -6.10 -33.90
N SER A 146 -7.79 -6.11 -33.67
CA SER A 146 -8.41 -5.60 -32.45
C SER A 146 -7.97 -6.38 -31.21
N ARG A 147 -7.75 -5.67 -30.10
CA ARG A 147 -7.37 -6.28 -28.83
C ARG A 147 -8.60 -6.92 -28.19
N ALA A 148 -8.39 -8.12 -27.66
CA ALA A 148 -9.42 -8.85 -26.92
C ALA A 148 -9.28 -8.61 -25.41
N GLU A 149 -10.41 -8.42 -24.75
CA GLU A 149 -10.57 -8.44 -23.30
C GLU A 149 -11.39 -9.67 -22.91
N PHE A 150 -10.92 -10.39 -21.89
CA PHE A 150 -11.49 -11.68 -21.48
C PHE A 150 -12.22 -11.56 -20.15
N TYR A 151 -13.46 -12.03 -20.14
CA TYR A 151 -14.33 -12.08 -18.98
C TYR A 151 -14.55 -13.55 -18.61
N THR A 152 -13.85 -13.99 -17.57
CA THR A 152 -13.83 -15.38 -17.11
C THR A 152 -14.51 -15.51 -15.75
N THR A 153 -14.42 -16.69 -15.14
CA THR A 153 -14.78 -16.91 -13.74
C THR A 153 -14.04 -16.00 -12.77
N ARG A 154 -12.86 -15.49 -13.14
CA ARG A 154 -12.12 -14.50 -12.34
C ARG A 154 -12.79 -13.12 -12.32
N GLU A 155 -13.47 -12.76 -13.40
CA GLU A 155 -14.20 -11.50 -13.54
C GLU A 155 -15.65 -11.62 -13.05
N GLY A 156 -16.14 -12.84 -12.83
CA GLY A 156 -17.45 -13.11 -12.23
C GLY A 156 -18.43 -13.89 -13.09
N ILE A 157 -18.03 -14.29 -14.31
CA ILE A 157 -18.85 -15.19 -15.14
C ILE A 157 -18.98 -16.55 -14.43
N LEU A 158 -20.17 -17.14 -14.44
CA LEU A 158 -20.45 -18.40 -13.74
C LEU A 158 -19.69 -19.62 -14.31
N SER A 159 -19.26 -19.55 -15.57
CA SER A 159 -18.50 -20.61 -16.25
C SER A 159 -17.79 -20.08 -17.49
N ASN A 160 -16.55 -20.54 -17.73
CA ASN A 160 -15.80 -20.18 -18.94
C ASN A 160 -16.33 -20.86 -20.21
N PHE A 161 -17.32 -21.76 -20.09
CA PHE A 161 -18.05 -22.34 -21.22
C PHE A 161 -19.28 -21.48 -21.51
N VAL A 162 -19.08 -20.45 -22.34
CA VAL A 162 -20.12 -19.49 -22.71
C VAL A 162 -20.76 -19.93 -24.02
N LEU A 163 -22.09 -20.03 -24.01
CA LEU A 163 -22.88 -20.58 -25.11
C LEU A 163 -23.32 -19.50 -26.09
N SER A 164 -23.92 -18.43 -25.55
CA SER A 164 -24.43 -17.32 -26.36
C SER A 164 -24.71 -16.09 -25.51
N ALA A 165 -24.96 -14.96 -26.17
CA ALA A 165 -25.26 -13.70 -25.50
C ALA A 165 -26.23 -12.82 -26.32
N VAL A 166 -26.99 -11.97 -25.62
CA VAL A 166 -27.91 -11.00 -26.22
C VAL A 166 -27.90 -9.70 -25.40
N GLN A 167 -28.03 -8.55 -26.07
CA GLN A 167 -28.14 -7.27 -25.41
C GLN A 167 -29.61 -6.93 -25.09
N ASP A 168 -29.89 -6.43 -23.90
CA ASP A 168 -31.20 -5.85 -23.55
C ASP A 168 -31.32 -4.38 -23.98
N ARG A 169 -32.52 -3.81 -23.85
CA ARG A 169 -32.82 -2.41 -24.22
C ARG A 169 -32.09 -1.36 -23.40
N LYS A 170 -31.53 -1.75 -22.24
CA LYS A 170 -30.77 -0.87 -21.34
C LYS A 170 -29.26 -1.00 -21.57
N GLY A 171 -28.84 -1.77 -22.58
CA GLY A 171 -27.45 -1.97 -22.94
C GLY A 171 -26.72 -3.03 -22.12
N ASN A 172 -27.41 -3.75 -21.20
CA ASN A 172 -26.78 -4.88 -20.52
C ASN A 172 -26.73 -6.08 -21.45
N ILE A 173 -25.68 -6.87 -21.34
CA ILE A 173 -25.50 -8.11 -22.08
C ILE A 173 -25.87 -9.28 -21.18
N TRP A 174 -26.85 -10.07 -21.61
CA TRP A 174 -27.25 -11.30 -20.95
C TRP A 174 -26.53 -12.47 -21.62
N ILE A 175 -25.77 -13.22 -20.81
CA ILE A 175 -24.81 -14.23 -21.26
C ILE A 175 -25.23 -15.58 -20.69
N ALA A 176 -25.54 -16.54 -21.57
CA ALA A 176 -25.77 -17.93 -21.20
C ALA A 176 -24.44 -18.67 -21.11
N SER A 177 -24.19 -19.34 -19.99
CA SER A 177 -23.02 -20.22 -19.80
C SER A 177 -23.41 -21.53 -19.13
N ASN A 178 -22.50 -22.50 -19.10
CA ASN A 178 -22.74 -23.78 -18.41
C ASN A 178 -22.95 -23.63 -16.89
N GLY A 179 -22.77 -22.44 -16.32
CA GLY A 179 -23.05 -22.16 -14.91
C GLY A 179 -24.41 -21.50 -14.64
N GLY A 180 -25.14 -21.09 -15.69
CA GLY A 180 -26.38 -20.32 -15.60
C GLY A 180 -26.35 -19.06 -16.47
N ILE A 181 -27.11 -18.04 -16.09
CA ILE A 181 -27.16 -16.76 -16.82
C ILE A 181 -26.30 -15.72 -16.11
N ASN A 182 -25.65 -14.85 -16.86
CA ASN A 182 -24.90 -13.71 -16.35
C ASN A 182 -25.47 -12.43 -16.95
N LYS A 183 -25.69 -11.40 -16.14
CA LYS A 183 -25.98 -10.05 -16.60
C LYS A 183 -24.69 -9.24 -16.50
N PHE A 184 -24.16 -8.84 -17.64
CA PHE A 184 -22.98 -8.01 -17.76
C PHE A 184 -23.37 -6.60 -18.17
N ASN A 185 -22.86 -5.59 -17.46
CA ASN A 185 -22.98 -4.20 -17.87
C ASN A 185 -21.61 -3.70 -18.37
N PRO A 186 -21.47 -3.43 -19.69
CA PRO A 186 -20.19 -3.03 -20.25
C PRO A 186 -19.74 -1.62 -19.83
N GLN A 187 -20.66 -0.75 -19.39
CA GLN A 187 -20.31 0.62 -18.97
C GLN A 187 -19.68 0.64 -17.57
N THR A 188 -20.17 -0.21 -16.66
CA THR A 188 -19.69 -0.31 -15.27
C THR A 188 -18.72 -1.46 -15.06
N ASN A 189 -18.52 -2.28 -16.09
CA ASN A 189 -17.76 -3.53 -16.03
C ASN A 189 -18.22 -4.47 -14.88
N SER A 190 -19.53 -4.55 -14.66
CA SER A 190 -20.10 -5.34 -13.55
C SER A 190 -20.82 -6.58 -14.07
N ILE A 191 -20.58 -7.72 -13.42
CA ILE A 191 -21.20 -9.01 -13.75
C ILE A 191 -22.04 -9.48 -12.57
N ILE A 192 -23.31 -9.78 -12.82
CA ILE A 192 -24.22 -10.40 -11.86
C ILE A 192 -24.56 -11.80 -12.36
N GLY A 193 -24.32 -12.83 -11.55
CA GLY A 193 -24.61 -14.21 -11.93
C GLY A 193 -25.95 -14.71 -11.36
N TYR A 194 -26.69 -15.44 -12.18
CA TYR A 194 -27.89 -16.19 -11.86
C TYR A 194 -27.62 -17.69 -12.06
N PRO A 195 -27.12 -18.39 -11.03
CA PRO A 195 -26.81 -19.82 -11.14
C PRO A 195 -28.07 -20.66 -11.26
N TYR A 196 -27.94 -21.91 -11.70
CA TYR A 196 -29.08 -22.85 -11.78
C TYR A 196 -29.81 -23.06 -10.45
N SER A 197 -29.13 -22.93 -9.31
CA SER A 197 -29.80 -22.96 -7.99
C SER A 197 -30.80 -21.81 -7.78
N ARG A 198 -30.68 -20.72 -8.55
CA ARG A 198 -31.61 -19.57 -8.55
C ARG A 198 -32.62 -19.61 -9.70
N ILE A 199 -32.21 -20.11 -10.88
CA ILE A 199 -33.09 -20.19 -12.06
C ILE A 199 -34.04 -21.41 -11.96
N GLY A 200 -33.52 -22.54 -11.47
CA GLY A 200 -34.17 -23.84 -11.46
C GLY A 200 -33.19 -24.94 -11.88
N LEU A 201 -33.04 -26.00 -11.07
CA LEU A 201 -32.05 -27.06 -11.30
C LEU A 201 -32.36 -27.95 -12.51
N ASP A 202 -33.62 -27.99 -12.93
CA ASP A 202 -34.06 -28.73 -14.12
C ASP A 202 -33.80 -27.97 -15.43
N VAL A 203 -33.35 -26.71 -15.33
CA VAL A 203 -32.98 -25.91 -16.49
C VAL A 203 -31.53 -26.18 -16.84
N GLN A 204 -31.29 -26.55 -18.10
CA GLN A 204 -29.94 -26.64 -18.66
C GLN A 204 -29.89 -25.85 -19.95
N LEU A 205 -29.12 -24.75 -19.95
CA LEU A 205 -28.93 -23.92 -21.14
C LEU A 205 -28.23 -24.73 -22.23
N ASN A 206 -28.55 -24.43 -23.48
CA ASN A 206 -28.00 -25.12 -24.64
C ASN A 206 -27.53 -24.12 -25.71
N GLU A 207 -26.74 -24.60 -26.66
CA GLU A 207 -26.35 -23.85 -27.85
C GLU A 207 -27.60 -23.35 -28.62
N GLY A 208 -27.52 -22.13 -29.13
CA GLY A 208 -28.60 -21.51 -29.89
C GLY A 208 -28.55 -19.98 -29.84
N ARG A 209 -29.15 -19.35 -30.84
CA ARG A 209 -29.24 -17.89 -30.94
C ARG A 209 -30.31 -17.36 -29.97
N PRO A 210 -29.93 -16.59 -28.95
CA PRO A 210 -30.89 -15.97 -28.05
C PRO A 210 -31.67 -14.86 -28.76
N ILE A 211 -32.87 -14.59 -28.26
CA ILE A 211 -33.79 -13.61 -28.86
C ILE A 211 -34.20 -12.59 -27.80
N LEU A 212 -34.08 -11.30 -28.15
CA LEU A 212 -34.79 -10.22 -27.48
C LEU A 212 -36.08 -9.96 -28.26
N ALA A 213 -37.24 -10.21 -27.64
CA ALA A 213 -38.54 -9.99 -28.26
C ALA A 213 -38.98 -8.51 -28.19
N ASP A 214 -39.98 -8.15 -29.00
CA ASP A 214 -40.53 -6.79 -29.08
C ASP A 214 -41.21 -6.31 -27.78
N ASN A 215 -41.57 -7.22 -26.89
CA ASN A 215 -42.08 -6.89 -25.56
C ASN A 215 -40.96 -6.66 -24.52
N GLY A 216 -39.69 -6.91 -24.88
CA GLY A 216 -38.53 -6.79 -24.01
C GLY A 216 -38.12 -8.09 -23.30
N GLU A 217 -38.85 -9.20 -23.51
CA GLU A 217 -38.47 -10.50 -22.97
C GLU A 217 -37.25 -11.07 -23.69
N ILE A 218 -36.41 -11.77 -22.93
CA ILE A 218 -35.26 -12.49 -23.45
C ILE A 218 -35.56 -13.99 -23.43
N PHE A 219 -35.22 -14.67 -24.53
CA PHE A 219 -35.35 -16.12 -24.69
C PHE A 219 -33.98 -16.76 -24.86
N PHE A 220 -33.74 -17.81 -24.08
CA PHE A 220 -32.58 -18.70 -24.21
C PHE A 220 -33.02 -20.14 -24.46
N ASN A 221 -32.24 -20.84 -25.28
CA ASN A 221 -32.41 -22.25 -25.57
C ASN A 221 -32.02 -23.09 -24.35
N THR A 222 -32.81 -24.14 -24.09
CA THR A 222 -32.48 -25.15 -23.07
C THR A 222 -32.62 -26.54 -23.66
N THR A 223 -32.10 -27.56 -22.99
CA THR A 223 -32.29 -28.96 -23.41
C THR A 223 -33.74 -29.43 -23.24
N GLY A 224 -34.54 -28.74 -22.40
CA GLY A 224 -35.94 -29.08 -22.10
C GLY A 224 -36.98 -28.13 -22.70
N GLY A 225 -36.58 -27.14 -23.51
CA GLY A 225 -37.48 -26.13 -24.09
C GLY A 225 -36.84 -24.75 -24.20
N LEU A 226 -37.55 -23.73 -23.73
CA LEU A 226 -37.09 -22.33 -23.73
C LEU A 226 -37.14 -21.77 -22.31
N LEU A 227 -36.08 -21.07 -21.91
CA LEU A 227 -36.09 -20.20 -20.75
C LEU A 227 -36.40 -18.79 -21.22
N HIS A 228 -37.35 -18.12 -20.58
CA HIS A 228 -37.65 -16.72 -20.85
C HIS A 228 -37.82 -15.93 -19.57
N PHE A 229 -37.49 -14.64 -19.63
CA PHE A 229 -37.70 -13.71 -18.54
C PHE A 229 -37.70 -12.27 -19.05
N ASN A 230 -38.33 -11.38 -18.29
CA ASN A 230 -38.21 -9.94 -18.49
C ASN A 230 -37.04 -9.40 -17.65
N PRO A 231 -35.99 -8.80 -18.27
CA PRO A 231 -34.86 -8.20 -17.57
C PRO A 231 -35.23 -7.17 -16.51
N ASP A 232 -36.36 -6.50 -16.68
CA ASP A 232 -36.82 -5.40 -15.83
C ASP A 232 -37.53 -5.88 -14.56
N GLU A 233 -37.94 -7.14 -14.51
CA GLU A 233 -38.63 -7.75 -13.37
C GLU A 233 -37.66 -8.44 -12.39
N ILE A 234 -36.37 -8.52 -12.74
CA ILE A 234 -35.36 -9.18 -11.92
C ILE A 234 -34.85 -8.21 -10.85
N SER A 235 -35.09 -8.55 -9.58
CA SER A 235 -34.55 -7.83 -8.42
C SER A 235 -33.16 -8.33 -8.02
N ASN A 236 -32.27 -7.40 -7.73
CA ASN A 236 -30.92 -7.66 -7.23
C ASN A 236 -30.89 -7.80 -5.70
N SER A 237 -29.99 -8.63 -5.17
CA SER A 237 -29.73 -8.69 -3.73
C SER A 237 -29.09 -7.39 -3.24
N THR A 238 -29.56 -6.88 -2.12
CA THR A 238 -29.01 -5.70 -1.43
C THR A 238 -28.15 -6.08 -0.22
N TYR A 239 -27.79 -7.37 -0.08
CA TYR A 239 -27.02 -7.84 1.07
C TYR A 239 -25.59 -7.28 1.05
N VAL A 240 -25.16 -6.73 2.19
CA VAL A 240 -23.81 -6.16 2.38
C VAL A 240 -23.05 -7.06 3.37
N PRO A 241 -22.16 -7.96 2.89
CA PRO A 241 -21.48 -8.90 3.76
C PRO A 241 -20.37 -8.21 4.55
N ARG A 242 -20.24 -8.57 5.82
CA ARG A 242 -19.15 -8.13 6.68
C ARG A 242 -17.84 -8.81 6.25
N LEU A 243 -16.75 -8.05 6.16
CA LEU A 243 -15.41 -8.58 5.91
C LEU A 243 -14.70 -9.00 7.19
N LEU A 244 -14.23 -10.23 7.24
CA LEU A 244 -13.40 -10.79 8.30
C LEU A 244 -12.01 -11.13 7.77
N ILE A 245 -10.97 -10.81 8.52
CA ILE A 245 -9.62 -11.28 8.23
C ILE A 245 -9.49 -12.64 8.91
N SER A 246 -9.27 -13.68 8.13
CA SER A 246 -9.17 -15.06 8.61
C SER A 246 -7.72 -15.49 8.85
N PHE A 247 -6.78 -14.82 8.19
CA PHE A 247 -5.35 -15.08 8.37
C PHE A 247 -4.54 -13.82 8.10
N MET A 248 -3.51 -13.60 8.90
CA MET A 248 -2.52 -12.56 8.66
C MET A 248 -1.16 -13.00 9.20
N SER A 249 -0.10 -12.83 8.41
CA SER A 249 1.28 -13.10 8.81
C SER A 249 2.19 -11.96 8.37
N VAL A 250 3.16 -11.60 9.21
CA VAL A 250 4.25 -10.70 8.84
C VAL A 250 5.55 -11.48 8.85
N ASN A 251 6.18 -11.61 7.69
CA ASN A 251 7.42 -12.36 7.50
C ASN A 251 7.33 -13.79 8.08
N GLY A 252 6.23 -14.48 7.76
CA GLY A 252 5.93 -15.84 8.21
C GLY A 252 5.44 -15.98 9.66
N ARG A 253 5.38 -14.89 10.43
CA ARG A 253 4.91 -14.91 11.82
C ARG A 253 3.46 -14.46 11.88
N GLN A 254 2.57 -15.40 12.22
CA GLN A 254 1.13 -15.15 12.34
C GLN A 254 0.82 -14.07 13.39
N LYS A 255 -0.20 -13.26 13.11
CA LYS A 255 -0.71 -12.20 13.97
C LYS A 255 -2.00 -12.64 14.66
N ASP A 256 -2.22 -12.12 15.88
CA ASP A 256 -3.45 -12.31 16.64
C ASP A 256 -4.58 -11.40 16.10
N GLU A 257 -5.82 -11.88 16.15
CA GLU A 257 -6.99 -11.21 15.54
C GLU A 257 -7.21 -9.78 16.03
N ASP A 258 -6.93 -9.51 17.31
CA ASP A 258 -7.07 -8.19 17.94
C ASP A 258 -6.13 -7.11 17.35
N THR A 259 -5.16 -7.51 16.51
CA THR A 259 -4.15 -6.61 15.95
C THR A 259 -4.33 -6.28 14.48
N PHE A 260 -5.40 -6.77 13.85
CA PHE A 260 -5.55 -6.66 12.40
C PHE A 260 -5.83 -5.25 11.87
N ASP A 261 -6.26 -4.31 12.70
CA ASP A 261 -6.54 -2.93 12.24
C ASP A 261 -5.28 -2.11 11.97
N ARG A 262 -4.13 -2.53 12.52
CA ARG A 262 -2.84 -1.87 12.32
C ARG A 262 -1.68 -2.85 12.34
N VAL A 263 -1.01 -2.96 11.20
CA VAL A 263 0.17 -3.81 11.02
C VAL A 263 1.43 -2.96 11.00
N ARG A 264 2.38 -3.31 11.87
CA ARG A 264 3.74 -2.75 11.84
C ARG A 264 4.69 -3.77 11.24
N MET A 265 5.47 -3.34 10.26
CA MET A 265 6.49 -4.15 9.60
C MET A 265 7.77 -3.36 9.37
N LYS A 266 8.88 -4.06 9.22
CA LYS A 266 10.17 -3.49 8.83
C LYS A 266 10.31 -3.50 7.31
N ARG A 267 11.22 -2.68 6.78
CA ARG A 267 11.66 -2.78 5.39
C ARG A 267 12.02 -4.24 5.02
N ASN A 268 11.66 -4.65 3.81
CA ASN A 268 11.86 -6.01 3.24
C ASN A 268 11.14 -7.14 4.00
N GLN A 269 10.14 -6.84 4.83
CA GLN A 269 9.23 -7.87 5.36
C GLN A 269 8.04 -8.04 4.43
N THR A 270 7.53 -9.27 4.38
CA THR A 270 6.29 -9.60 3.66
C THR A 270 5.08 -9.50 4.58
N LEU A 271 3.91 -9.21 4.00
CA LEU A 271 2.60 -9.37 4.61
C LEU A 271 1.80 -10.36 3.78
N ASP A 272 1.41 -11.46 4.41
CA ASP A 272 0.44 -12.40 3.87
C ASP A 272 -0.88 -12.16 4.57
N LEU A 273 -1.97 -12.04 3.82
CA LEU A 273 -3.29 -11.78 4.37
C LEU A 273 -4.35 -12.58 3.63
N ARG A 274 -5.26 -13.20 4.37
CA ARG A 274 -6.51 -13.74 3.84
C ARG A 274 -7.69 -13.10 4.54
N PHE A 275 -8.70 -12.72 3.75
CA PHE A 275 -9.96 -12.19 4.27
C PHE A 275 -11.15 -12.88 3.62
N LEU A 276 -12.33 -12.78 4.21
CA LEU A 276 -13.55 -13.44 3.77
C LEU A 276 -14.73 -12.48 3.95
N ALA A 277 -15.67 -12.52 3.02
CA ALA A 277 -16.95 -11.87 3.19
C ALA A 277 -17.94 -12.88 3.78
N LEU A 278 -18.68 -12.49 4.81
CA LEU A 278 -19.69 -13.34 5.46
C LEU A 278 -20.98 -13.43 4.63
N ASP A 279 -20.87 -13.89 3.38
CA ASP A 279 -22.02 -14.26 2.55
C ASP A 279 -22.02 -15.78 2.33
N LEU A 280 -22.84 -16.47 3.12
CA LEU A 280 -22.88 -17.93 3.14
C LEU A 280 -23.80 -18.54 2.06
N ALA A 281 -24.50 -17.71 1.28
CA ALA A 281 -25.41 -18.20 0.25
C ALA A 281 -24.65 -18.89 -0.89
N ALA A 282 -23.54 -18.31 -1.34
CA ALA A 282 -22.61 -18.91 -2.29
C ALA A 282 -21.20 -18.32 -2.14
N PRO A 283 -20.42 -18.72 -1.13
CA PRO A 283 -19.11 -18.13 -0.83
C PRO A 283 -18.12 -18.18 -1.99
N SER A 284 -18.18 -19.22 -2.83
CA SER A 284 -17.30 -19.40 -4.00
C SER A 284 -17.53 -18.38 -5.12
N ARG A 285 -18.62 -17.60 -5.04
CA ARG A 285 -19.00 -16.56 -6.01
C ARG A 285 -18.64 -15.15 -5.56
N VAL A 286 -18.25 -14.97 -4.29
CA VAL A 286 -17.83 -13.67 -3.80
C VAL A 286 -16.52 -13.31 -4.48
N LEU A 287 -16.49 -12.14 -5.13
CA LEU A 287 -15.28 -11.57 -5.71
C LEU A 287 -14.64 -10.61 -4.73
N TYR A 288 -13.31 -10.64 -4.68
CA TYR A 288 -12.53 -9.91 -3.70
C TYR A 288 -11.58 -8.94 -4.38
N TYR A 289 -11.43 -7.77 -3.77
CA TYR A 289 -10.58 -6.72 -4.28
C TYR A 289 -9.77 -6.10 -3.15
N TYR A 290 -8.56 -5.67 -3.48
CA TYR A 290 -7.75 -4.87 -2.57
C TYR A 290 -7.12 -3.70 -3.28
N LYS A 291 -6.76 -2.68 -2.50
CA LYS A 291 -6.03 -1.51 -2.96
C LYS A 291 -5.13 -1.01 -1.83
N VAL A 292 -3.89 -0.66 -2.15
CA VAL A 292 -2.97 -0.02 -1.21
C VAL A 292 -2.86 1.46 -1.54
N ASP A 293 -3.52 2.30 -0.75
CA ASP A 293 -3.45 3.76 -0.92
C ASP A 293 -2.01 4.24 -0.77
N GLY A 294 -1.56 5.02 -1.76
CA GLY A 294 -0.18 5.52 -1.86
C GLY A 294 0.75 4.65 -2.70
N LEU A 295 0.27 3.50 -3.22
CA LEU A 295 0.99 2.65 -4.18
C LEU A 295 0.15 2.35 -5.42
N ASP A 296 -1.14 2.07 -5.23
CA ASP A 296 -2.03 1.63 -6.30
C ASP A 296 -2.94 2.77 -6.80
N GLU A 297 -3.08 2.90 -8.12
CA GLU A 297 -4.08 3.77 -8.74
C GLU A 297 -5.45 3.09 -8.78
N ASP A 298 -5.48 1.81 -9.14
CA ASP A 298 -6.70 1.00 -9.30
C ASP A 298 -6.82 -0.11 -8.25
N TRP A 299 -8.01 -0.73 -8.21
CA TRP A 299 -8.24 -1.91 -7.37
C TRP A 299 -7.70 -3.17 -8.06
N HIS A 300 -7.00 -4.01 -7.30
CA HIS A 300 -6.57 -5.32 -7.75
C HIS A 300 -7.70 -6.35 -7.59
N ASN A 301 -8.02 -7.09 -8.66
CA ASN A 301 -8.99 -8.18 -8.64
C ASN A 301 -8.33 -9.52 -8.24
N LEU A 302 -8.76 -10.07 -7.10
CA LEU A 302 -8.32 -11.36 -6.56
C LEU A 302 -9.20 -12.54 -7.05
N GLY A 303 -10.28 -12.27 -7.78
CA GLY A 303 -11.29 -13.27 -8.10
C GLY A 303 -11.94 -13.80 -6.82
N ASN A 304 -12.09 -15.12 -6.72
CA ASN A 304 -12.66 -15.79 -5.54
C ASN A 304 -11.61 -16.37 -4.56
N ASP A 305 -10.32 -16.08 -4.75
CA ASP A 305 -9.24 -16.45 -3.80
C ASP A 305 -8.72 -15.21 -3.07
N PRO A 306 -9.28 -14.87 -1.89
CA PRO A 306 -8.98 -13.61 -1.19
C PRO A 306 -7.65 -13.64 -0.43
N PHE A 307 -6.56 -13.98 -1.12
CA PHE A 307 -5.21 -14.00 -0.58
C PHE A 307 -4.37 -12.88 -1.17
N ILE A 308 -3.71 -12.12 -0.29
CA ILE A 308 -2.86 -10.99 -0.63
C ILE A 308 -1.45 -11.28 -0.13
N HIS A 309 -0.47 -11.10 -1.01
CA HIS A 309 0.94 -11.12 -0.68
C HIS A 309 1.55 -9.75 -1.02
N LEU A 310 1.93 -8.99 0.00
CA LEU A 310 2.67 -7.73 -0.17
C LEU A 310 4.12 -7.94 0.25
N SER A 311 5.06 -7.58 -0.62
CA SER A 311 6.50 -7.63 -0.37
C SER A 311 7.15 -6.29 -0.71
N ASP A 312 8.38 -6.10 -0.25
CA ASP A 312 9.26 -4.99 -0.63
C ASP A 312 8.66 -3.57 -0.51
N LEU A 313 7.70 -3.40 0.41
CA LEU A 313 7.10 -2.09 0.68
C LEU A 313 8.18 -1.12 1.17
N LYS A 314 8.20 0.07 0.56
CA LYS A 314 9.10 1.16 0.97
C LYS A 314 8.70 1.66 2.37
N PRO A 315 9.64 2.24 3.14
CA PRO A 315 9.30 2.90 4.39
C PRO A 315 8.24 3.99 4.17
N GLY A 316 7.17 3.94 4.96
CA GLY A 316 6.00 4.78 4.75
C GLY A 316 4.79 4.34 5.56
N ARG A 317 3.71 5.10 5.45
CA ARG A 317 2.39 4.74 5.98
C ARG A 317 1.44 4.52 4.81
N TYR A 318 0.78 3.38 4.78
CA TYR A 318 -0.17 3.00 3.75
C TYR A 318 -1.50 2.60 4.37
N THR A 319 -2.56 2.66 3.58
CA THR A 319 -3.87 2.10 3.94
C THR A 319 -4.18 0.97 2.97
N LEU A 320 -4.23 -0.26 3.46
CA LEU A 320 -4.73 -1.40 2.71
C LEU A 320 -6.26 -1.41 2.83
N ARG A 321 -6.94 -1.17 1.72
CA ARG A 321 -8.40 -1.21 1.60
C ARG A 321 -8.79 -2.56 1.01
N LEU A 322 -9.77 -3.20 1.63
CA LEU A 322 -10.33 -4.48 1.24
C LEU A 322 -11.82 -4.29 0.98
N ARG A 323 -12.34 -4.89 -0.09
CA ARG A 323 -13.78 -4.92 -0.38
C ARG A 323 -14.17 -6.25 -1.02
N SER A 324 -15.45 -6.54 -1.11
CA SER A 324 -15.94 -7.68 -1.88
C SER A 324 -17.25 -7.35 -2.60
N THR A 325 -17.68 -8.26 -3.46
CA THR A 325 -19.10 -8.34 -3.84
C THR A 325 -19.91 -9.04 -2.75
N ASN A 326 -21.22 -9.14 -2.93
CA ASN A 326 -22.00 -10.22 -2.32
C ASN A 326 -21.95 -11.51 -3.15
N ALA A 327 -22.63 -12.56 -2.70
CA ALA A 327 -22.66 -13.87 -3.36
C ALA A 327 -23.36 -13.86 -4.74
N ASP A 328 -24.11 -12.80 -5.07
CA ASP A 328 -24.69 -12.60 -6.41
C ASP A 328 -23.69 -11.96 -7.40
N GLY A 329 -22.52 -11.51 -6.92
CA GLY A 329 -21.53 -10.77 -7.72
C GLY A 329 -21.77 -9.26 -7.75
N ILE A 330 -22.71 -8.75 -6.94
CA ILE A 330 -23.03 -7.33 -6.91
C ILE A 330 -22.00 -6.60 -6.05
N ALA A 331 -21.42 -5.52 -6.59
CA ALA A 331 -20.56 -4.62 -5.84
C ALA A 331 -21.37 -3.90 -4.75
N VAL A 332 -20.84 -3.91 -3.53
CA VAL A 332 -21.52 -3.39 -2.34
C VAL A 332 -20.57 -2.52 -1.53
N ASP A 333 -21.13 -1.64 -0.71
CA ASP A 333 -20.36 -0.74 0.15
C ASP A 333 -19.93 -1.46 1.44
N ASN A 334 -18.94 -2.36 1.32
CA ASN A 334 -18.43 -3.17 2.44
C ASN A 334 -16.90 -3.07 2.59
N GLU A 335 -16.40 -1.87 2.83
CA GLU A 335 -14.96 -1.70 2.94
C GLU A 335 -14.40 -2.04 4.33
N ARG A 336 -13.23 -2.70 4.36
CA ARG A 336 -12.39 -2.86 5.54
C ARG A 336 -11.00 -2.30 5.29
N THR A 337 -10.55 -1.41 6.17
CA THR A 337 -9.24 -0.77 6.05
C THR A 337 -8.26 -1.29 7.10
N ILE A 338 -7.00 -1.48 6.71
CA ILE A 338 -5.90 -1.87 7.58
C ILE A 338 -4.78 -0.85 7.42
N ARG A 339 -4.30 -0.29 8.54
CA ARG A 339 -3.18 0.66 8.51
C ARG A 339 -1.86 -0.12 8.46
N LEU A 340 -1.02 0.17 7.48
CA LEU A 340 0.31 -0.42 7.33
C LEU A 340 1.38 0.62 7.67
N ASP A 341 2.12 0.37 8.76
CA ASP A 341 3.26 1.18 9.18
C ASP A 341 4.56 0.44 8.81
N VAL A 342 5.22 0.88 7.74
CA VAL A 342 6.50 0.31 7.29
C VAL A 342 7.66 1.13 7.85
N GLY A 343 8.34 0.57 8.84
CA GLY A 343 9.46 1.21 9.51
C GLY A 343 10.65 1.41 8.57
N GLY A 344 11.09 2.67 8.45
CA GLY A 344 12.41 2.98 7.91
C GLY A 344 13.48 2.50 8.88
N GLY A 345 14.45 1.73 8.40
CA GLY A 345 15.58 1.31 9.22
C GLY A 345 16.24 2.55 9.83
N ILE A 346 16.39 2.56 11.15
CA ILE A 346 17.06 3.62 11.94
C ILE A 346 18.60 3.60 11.69
N LEU A 347 19.04 3.09 10.53
CA LEU A 347 20.46 2.93 10.20
C LEU A 347 21.19 4.28 10.11
N LEU A 348 20.49 5.36 9.76
CA LEU A 348 21.08 6.71 9.73
C LEU A 348 21.45 7.22 11.12
N LEU A 349 20.66 6.94 12.17
CA LEU A 349 21.03 7.32 13.54
C LEU A 349 22.13 6.40 14.11
N SER A 350 22.12 5.11 13.78
CA SER A 350 23.19 4.19 14.21
C SER A 350 24.50 4.38 13.45
N LEU A 351 24.50 5.00 12.26
CA LEU A 351 25.70 5.44 11.55
C LEU A 351 26.24 6.77 12.08
N LEU A 352 25.41 7.58 12.72
CA LEU A 352 25.82 8.81 13.39
C LEU A 352 26.36 8.57 14.81
N LEU A 353 25.96 7.48 15.47
CA LEU A 353 26.43 7.09 16.80
C LEU A 353 27.94 6.84 16.88
N PRO A 354 28.59 6.07 15.97
CA PRO A 354 30.04 5.89 15.97
C PRO A 354 30.83 7.20 15.78
N PRO A 355 30.52 8.09 14.81
CA PRO A 355 31.19 9.38 14.70
C PRO A 355 30.78 10.37 15.80
N LEU A 356 29.60 10.28 16.42
CA LEU A 356 29.27 11.05 17.64
C LEU A 356 30.02 10.54 18.86
N LEU A 357 30.21 9.23 19.00
CA LEU A 357 30.99 8.62 20.08
C LEU A 357 32.49 8.82 19.87
N LEU A 358 32.99 8.73 18.63
CA LEU A 358 34.35 9.14 18.25
C LEU A 358 34.52 10.64 18.39
N GLY A 359 33.52 11.45 18.03
CA GLY A 359 33.51 12.89 18.21
C GLY A 359 33.45 13.28 19.69
N ALA A 360 32.69 12.56 20.52
CA ALA A 360 32.62 12.76 21.96
C ALA A 360 33.86 12.21 22.67
N ALA A 361 34.46 11.12 22.20
CA ALA A 361 35.74 10.60 22.68
C ALA A 361 36.90 11.50 22.25
N ALA A 362 36.90 12.00 21.01
CA ALA A 362 37.86 12.98 20.52
C ALA A 362 37.63 14.34 21.18
N ALA A 363 36.40 14.75 21.49
CA ALA A 363 36.10 15.93 22.29
C ALA A 363 36.45 15.72 23.76
N ALA A 364 36.30 14.51 24.32
CA ALA A 364 36.74 14.19 25.66
C ALA A 364 38.27 14.15 25.74
N VAL A 365 38.95 13.58 24.76
CA VAL A 365 40.42 13.59 24.59
C VAL A 365 40.90 15.00 24.29
N PHE A 366 40.22 15.78 23.44
CA PHE A 366 40.54 17.18 23.15
C PHE A 366 40.21 18.09 24.33
N LEU A 367 39.20 17.79 25.15
CA LEU A 367 38.93 18.46 26.42
C LEU A 367 39.88 17.97 27.51
N HIS A 368 40.43 16.76 27.43
CA HIS A 368 41.45 16.24 28.35
C HIS A 368 42.83 16.81 27.99
N LEU A 369 43.13 16.93 26.69
CA LEU A 369 44.31 17.57 26.10
C LEU A 369 44.21 19.09 26.18
N ARG A 370 43.04 19.72 25.98
CA ARG A 370 42.78 21.12 26.33
C ARG A 370 42.83 21.28 27.83
N ARG A 371 42.22 20.43 28.66
CA ARG A 371 42.43 20.52 30.12
C ARG A 371 43.91 20.36 30.48
N ARG A 372 44.75 19.66 29.71
CA ARG A 372 46.21 19.63 29.89
C ARG A 372 46.93 20.86 29.29
N ALA A 373 46.48 21.40 28.16
CA ALA A 373 47.07 22.55 27.45
C ALA A 373 46.51 23.92 27.90
N SER A 374 45.39 23.94 28.62
CA SER A 374 44.76 25.09 29.28
C SER A 374 44.82 25.01 30.81
N ARG A 375 45.15 23.84 31.41
CA ARG A 375 45.84 23.80 32.74
C ARG A 375 47.33 24.10 32.65
N ALA A 376 47.92 24.08 31.45
CA ALA A 376 49.21 24.72 31.19
C ALA A 376 49.13 26.27 31.18
N ALA A 377 47.96 26.85 31.49
CA ALA A 377 47.76 28.30 31.65
C ALA A 377 47.10 28.71 33.00
N ALA A 378 47.06 27.83 34.00
CA ALA A 378 46.76 28.20 35.39
C ALA A 378 47.32 27.11 36.34
N ALA A 379 48.63 27.20 36.62
CA ALA A 379 49.33 26.27 37.50
C ALA A 379 48.81 26.36 38.96
N PRO A 380 48.72 25.24 39.70
CA PRO A 380 48.68 25.29 41.16
C PRO A 380 49.91 26.06 41.63
N GLN A 381 49.75 27.07 42.49
CA GLN A 381 50.89 27.78 43.08
C GLN A 381 51.25 27.09 44.40
N PRO A 382 52.18 26.11 44.43
CA PRO A 382 52.53 25.39 45.66
C PRO A 382 52.92 26.32 46.81
N PHE A 383 53.41 27.53 46.50
CA PHE A 383 53.70 28.55 47.49
C PHE A 383 52.46 29.06 48.26
N ARG A 384 51.33 29.33 47.58
CA ARG A 384 50.14 29.88 48.25
C ARG A 384 49.49 28.82 49.14
N ASP A 385 49.41 27.58 48.67
CA ASP A 385 48.76 26.50 49.40
C ASP A 385 49.56 26.14 50.66
N SER A 386 50.89 26.00 50.56
CA SER A 386 51.76 25.76 51.73
C SER A 386 51.76 26.93 52.71
N LEU A 387 51.78 28.19 52.23
CA LEU A 387 51.71 29.36 53.11
C LEU A 387 50.36 29.43 53.84
N THR A 388 49.26 29.15 53.14
CA THR A 388 47.92 29.20 53.75
C THR A 388 47.76 28.12 54.80
N ALA A 389 48.20 26.89 54.53
CA ALA A 389 48.13 25.79 55.48
C ALA A 389 48.90 26.11 56.77
N PHE A 390 50.14 26.62 56.67
CA PHE A 390 50.94 26.97 57.84
C PHE A 390 50.32 28.12 58.67
N LEU A 391 49.83 29.17 58.00
CA LEU A 391 49.22 30.32 58.68
C LEU A 391 47.86 29.99 59.31
N GLU A 392 47.09 29.06 58.73
CA GLU A 392 45.83 28.57 59.31
C GLU A 392 46.06 27.68 60.54
N GLU A 393 47.13 26.89 60.55
CA GLU A 393 47.53 26.07 61.71
C GLU A 393 47.98 26.93 62.90
N HIS A 394 48.54 28.13 62.64
CA HIS A 394 49.04 29.07 63.67
C HIS A 394 48.17 30.34 63.74
N ILE A 395 46.87 30.23 63.46
CA ILE A 395 46.00 31.39 63.30
C ILE A 395 45.78 32.15 64.63
N ASP A 396 45.83 31.44 65.75
CA ASP A 396 45.62 31.89 67.12
C ASP A 396 46.90 32.46 67.78
N ASP A 397 48.07 32.26 67.19
CA ASP A 397 49.34 32.78 67.70
C ASP A 397 49.50 34.28 67.43
N GLY A 398 49.11 35.11 68.40
CA GLY A 398 49.20 36.56 68.31
C GLY A 398 50.61 37.12 68.12
N ASP A 399 51.64 36.35 68.45
CA ASP A 399 53.05 36.77 68.42
C ASP A 399 53.84 36.19 67.24
N LEU A 400 53.16 35.47 66.33
CA LEU A 400 53.75 34.85 65.14
C LEU A 400 54.60 35.86 64.33
N SER A 401 55.91 35.62 64.26
CA SER A 401 56.83 36.53 63.59
C SER A 401 57.01 36.16 62.12
N ILE A 402 57.38 37.14 61.30
CA ILE A 402 57.73 36.91 59.89
C ILE A 402 58.94 35.94 59.77
N ALA A 403 59.79 35.86 60.80
CA ALA A 403 60.91 34.93 60.82
C ALA A 403 60.45 33.47 60.80
N ASP A 404 59.41 33.18 61.60
CA ASP A 404 58.88 31.83 61.76
C ASP A 404 58.18 31.37 60.49
N VAL A 405 57.41 32.28 59.87
CA VAL A 405 56.79 32.04 58.55
C VAL A 405 57.85 31.83 57.47
N ALA A 406 58.92 32.62 57.47
CA ALA A 406 59.99 32.48 56.48
C ALA A 406 60.77 31.16 56.66
N ALA A 407 61.04 30.76 57.91
CA ALA A 407 61.69 29.51 58.24
C ALA A 407 60.84 28.29 57.84
N ALA A 408 59.54 28.28 58.17
CA ALA A 408 58.61 27.21 57.77
C ALA A 408 58.51 27.08 56.25
N MET A 409 58.61 28.20 55.54
CA MET A 409 58.59 28.24 54.08
C MET A 409 59.97 28.02 53.43
N ASN A 410 61.01 27.67 54.22
CA ASN A 410 62.39 27.48 53.79
C ASN A 410 62.93 28.63 52.92
N MET A 411 62.68 29.87 53.33
CA MET A 411 63.12 31.07 52.60
C MET A 411 63.57 32.21 53.52
N SER A 412 64.33 33.16 52.98
CA SER A 412 64.68 34.38 53.70
C SER A 412 63.46 35.32 53.82
N ARG A 413 63.46 36.20 54.83
CA ARG A 413 62.38 37.17 55.05
C ARG A 413 62.12 38.05 53.81
N SER A 414 63.17 38.53 53.17
CA SER A 414 63.07 39.36 51.95
C SER A 414 62.47 38.59 50.77
N SER A 415 62.85 37.32 50.60
CA SER A 415 62.27 36.46 49.55
C SER A 415 60.80 36.16 49.81
N LEU A 416 60.39 35.93 51.07
CA LEU A 416 58.98 35.75 51.43
C LEU A 416 58.15 37.00 51.09
N PHE A 417 58.64 38.19 51.48
CA PHE A 417 57.97 39.45 51.19
C PHE A 417 57.79 39.68 49.69
N GLN A 418 58.86 39.51 48.91
CA GLN A 418 58.81 39.71 47.47
C GLN A 418 57.85 38.71 46.82
N LYS A 419 57.91 37.43 47.23
CA LYS A 419 57.05 36.38 46.67
C LYS A 419 55.57 36.58 47.02
N CYS A 420 55.24 37.05 48.23
CA CYS A 420 53.88 37.43 48.59
C CYS A 420 53.39 38.64 47.77
N ARG A 421 54.22 39.68 47.60
CA ARG A 421 53.86 40.85 46.77
C ARG A 421 53.63 40.46 45.31
N ASP A 422 54.43 39.56 44.78
CA ASP A 422 54.35 39.19 43.37
C ASP A 422 53.15 38.27 43.11
N LYS A 423 52.94 37.27 43.98
CA LYS A 423 51.95 36.21 43.80
C LYS A 423 50.60 36.50 44.43
N LEU A 424 50.57 37.12 45.61
CA LEU A 424 49.35 37.41 46.37
C LEU A 424 48.94 38.89 46.30
N LYS A 425 49.81 39.76 45.76
CA LYS A 425 49.60 41.22 45.71
C LYS A 425 49.45 41.87 47.10
N MET A 426 50.01 41.23 48.12
CA MET A 426 49.99 41.69 49.51
C MET A 426 51.26 41.25 50.23
N THR A 427 51.55 41.87 51.37
CA THR A 427 52.63 41.44 52.27
C THR A 427 52.24 40.19 53.07
N PRO A 428 53.20 39.43 53.63
CA PRO A 428 52.89 38.26 54.46
C PRO A 428 51.98 38.59 55.66
N LEU A 429 52.19 39.74 56.30
CA LEU A 429 51.38 40.20 57.43
C LEU A 429 49.96 40.58 57.02
N GLU A 430 49.79 41.23 55.87
CA GLU A 430 48.46 41.53 55.32
C GLU A 430 47.71 40.24 54.98
N TYR A 431 48.41 39.23 54.44
CA TYR A 431 47.81 37.93 54.15
C TYR A 431 47.38 37.19 55.42
N LEU A 432 48.24 37.14 56.43
CA LEU A 432 47.89 36.55 57.74
C LEU A 432 46.69 37.28 58.35
N LYS A 433 46.68 38.61 58.31
CA LYS A 433 45.57 39.42 58.82
C LYS A 433 44.26 39.15 58.08
N GLU A 434 44.32 38.95 56.76
CA GLU A 434 43.15 38.57 55.95
C GLU A 434 42.62 37.18 56.33
N LEU A 435 43.51 36.20 56.55
CA LEU A 435 43.12 34.85 57.00
C LEU A 435 42.46 34.90 58.38
N ARG A 436 43.03 35.68 59.33
CA ARG A 436 42.46 35.88 60.67
C ARG A 436 41.07 36.48 60.62
N PHE A 437 40.86 37.48 59.77
CA PHE A 437 39.56 38.11 59.60
C PHE A 437 38.51 37.19 58.99
N ARG A 438 38.88 36.37 58.00
CA ARG A 438 37.98 35.37 57.43
C ARG A 438 37.57 34.34 58.49
N LYS A 439 38.52 33.85 59.28
CA LYS A 439 38.24 32.90 60.36
C LYS A 439 37.35 33.51 61.45
N ALA A 440 37.62 34.76 61.82
CA ALA A 440 36.79 35.48 62.78
C ALA A 440 35.36 35.69 62.25
N ALA A 441 35.18 35.96 60.96
CA ALA A 441 33.86 36.07 60.34
C ALA A 441 33.07 34.75 60.37
N GLU A 442 33.73 33.62 60.15
CA GLU A 442 33.13 32.27 60.30
C GLU A 442 32.68 32.03 61.75
N MET A 443 33.56 32.26 62.73
CA MET A 443 33.24 32.07 64.16
C MET A 443 32.12 32.99 64.64
N LEU A 444 32.01 34.21 64.08
CA LEU A 444 30.91 35.13 64.36
C LEU A 444 29.57 34.64 63.80
N GLN A 445 29.57 33.90 62.69
CA GLN A 445 28.37 33.30 62.11
C GLN A 445 27.91 32.08 62.92
N GLU A 446 28.84 31.25 63.39
CA GLU A 446 28.54 30.10 64.26
C GLU A 446 27.97 30.56 65.63
N GLY A 447 28.43 31.69 66.16
CA GLY A 447 27.80 32.39 67.28
C GLY A 447 27.99 31.75 68.66
N SER A 448 28.97 30.86 68.80
CA SER A 448 29.30 30.08 70.00
C SER A 448 30.24 30.80 70.99
N HIS A 449 30.94 31.85 70.54
CA HIS A 449 31.96 32.54 71.33
C HIS A 449 31.67 34.04 71.48
N SER A 450 32.15 34.65 72.57
CA SER A 450 32.13 36.11 72.75
C SER A 450 33.10 36.80 71.80
N ILE A 451 32.90 38.09 71.50
CA ILE A 451 33.75 38.82 70.54
C ILE A 451 35.20 38.87 71.02
N SER A 452 35.43 39.03 72.32
CA SER A 452 36.77 38.98 72.90
C SER A 452 37.41 37.60 72.74
N GLN A 453 36.66 36.50 72.95
CA GLN A 453 37.18 35.15 72.72
C GLN A 453 37.53 34.90 71.25
N ILE A 454 36.72 35.41 70.31
CA ILE A 454 37.01 35.29 68.87
C ILE A 454 38.27 36.09 68.50
N ALA A 455 38.47 37.27 69.10
CA ALA A 455 39.69 38.05 68.89
C ALA A 455 40.93 37.25 69.31
N TRP A 456 40.94 36.68 70.52
CA TRP A 456 42.04 35.85 71.00
C TRP A 456 42.22 34.57 70.18
N ALA A 457 41.14 33.86 69.85
CA ALA A 457 41.19 32.61 69.06
C ALA A 457 41.61 32.82 67.60
N THR A 458 41.68 34.06 67.12
CA THR A 458 42.18 34.40 65.79
C THR A 458 43.46 35.22 65.86
N GLY A 459 44.18 35.18 66.99
CA GLY A 459 45.51 35.76 67.15
C GLY A 459 45.53 37.28 67.23
N PHE A 460 44.45 37.91 67.70
CA PHE A 460 44.46 39.33 68.07
C PHE A 460 44.61 39.48 69.58
N ASN A 461 45.71 40.11 70.01
CA ASN A 461 46.02 40.34 71.42
C ASN A 461 45.24 41.52 72.05
N ASP A 462 44.43 42.24 71.25
CA ASP A 462 43.60 43.37 71.69
C ASP A 462 42.22 43.33 71.01
N SER A 463 41.18 43.10 71.83
CA SER A 463 39.77 43.02 71.40
C SER A 463 39.22 44.35 70.85
N HIS A 464 39.70 45.49 71.36
CA HIS A 464 39.34 46.82 70.85
C HIS A 464 40.00 47.10 69.50
N TYR A 465 41.27 46.72 69.34
CA TYR A 465 41.95 46.80 68.04
C TYR A 465 41.28 45.90 67.00
N PHE A 466 41.01 44.64 67.37
CA PHE A 466 40.29 43.68 66.53
C PHE A 466 38.95 44.25 66.03
N SER A 467 38.11 44.75 66.95
CA SER A 467 36.78 45.27 66.59
C SER A 467 36.84 46.44 65.61
N ARG A 468 37.82 47.34 65.79
CA ARG A 468 38.03 48.50 64.90
C ARG A 468 38.52 48.07 63.52
N ALA A 469 39.49 47.16 63.47
CA ALA A 469 40.08 46.68 62.23
C ALA A 469 39.09 45.78 61.45
N PHE A 470 38.30 44.97 62.14
CA PHE A 470 37.21 44.17 61.55
C PHE A 470 36.15 45.09 60.91
N LYS A 471 35.75 46.17 61.60
CA LYS A 471 34.82 47.17 61.04
C LYS A 471 35.38 47.83 59.79
N GLN A 472 36.66 48.17 59.77
CA GLN A 472 37.30 48.75 58.59
C GLN A 472 37.28 47.79 57.40
N ARG A 473 37.45 46.48 57.64
CA ARG A 473 37.47 45.46 56.57
C ARG A 473 36.09 45.10 56.03
N PHE A 474 35.11 44.88 56.91
CA PHE A 474 33.77 44.37 56.54
C PHE A 474 32.67 45.44 56.57
N GLY A 475 33.00 46.69 56.89
CA GLY A 475 32.06 47.80 57.02
C GLY A 475 31.14 47.73 58.25
N LYS A 476 31.22 46.67 59.06
CA LYS A 476 30.37 46.41 60.24
C LYS A 476 31.23 45.95 61.42
N THR A 477 30.87 46.36 62.63
CA THR A 477 31.49 45.84 63.85
C THR A 477 31.23 44.33 63.98
N PRO A 478 32.08 43.57 64.70
CA PRO A 478 31.84 42.14 64.95
C PRO A 478 30.43 41.83 65.51
N SER A 479 29.94 42.68 66.42
CA SER A 479 28.56 42.61 66.96
C SER A 479 27.49 42.75 65.88
N GLU A 480 27.60 43.77 65.03
CA GLU A 480 26.67 44.02 63.92
C GLU A 480 26.73 42.90 62.89
N TYR A 481 27.93 42.39 62.59
CA TYR A 481 28.14 41.29 61.66
C TYR A 481 27.42 40.02 62.13
N ARG A 482 27.63 39.61 63.39
CA ARG A 482 26.95 38.47 64.03
C ARG A 482 25.43 38.62 64.02
N ASN A 483 24.92 39.81 64.34
CA ASN A 483 23.48 40.07 64.35
C ASN A 483 22.86 40.03 62.95
N SER A 484 23.60 40.46 61.92
CA SER A 484 23.13 40.38 60.54
C SER A 484 23.09 38.94 60.00
N ALA A 485 24.02 38.08 60.43
CA ALA A 485 24.01 36.66 60.06
C ALA A 485 22.83 35.90 60.71
N ARG A 486 22.49 36.20 61.98
CA ARG A 486 21.37 35.55 62.69
C ARG A 486 19.97 35.92 62.17
N ARG A 487 19.79 37.09 61.54
CA ARG A 487 18.49 37.51 60.96
C ARG A 487 18.21 36.93 59.57
N GLY A 488 19.21 36.37 58.88
CA GLY A 488 19.05 35.80 57.53
C GLY A 488 18.60 34.32 57.47
N GLY A 489 18.49 33.63 58.61
CA GLY A 489 18.14 32.20 58.68
C GLY A 489 16.73 31.88 59.22
N GLY A 490 15.91 32.89 59.54
CA GLY A 490 14.64 32.73 60.26
C GLY A 490 13.35 32.86 59.43
N ASP A 491 13.40 32.91 58.10
CA ASP A 491 12.21 33.18 57.27
C ASP A 491 12.09 32.25 56.05
N ARG A 492 11.97 30.94 56.31
CA ARG A 492 11.53 29.92 55.34
C ARG A 492 10.61 28.86 55.97
N SER A 493 9.65 29.30 56.78
CA SER A 493 8.50 28.46 57.18
C SER A 493 7.25 29.32 57.41
N ARG A 494 6.69 29.88 56.34
CA ARG A 494 5.28 30.35 56.24
C ARG A 494 4.88 30.60 54.78
N ASN A 495 4.63 29.50 54.08
CA ASN A 495 3.56 29.20 53.10
C ASN A 495 3.98 28.06 52.20
#